data_AF-A0A6B7HD85-F1
#
_entry.id   AF-A0A6B7HD85-F1
#
_cell.length_a   1.000
_cell.length_b   1.000
_cell.length_c   1.000
_cell.angle_alpha   90.00
_cell.angle_beta   90.00
_cell.angle_gamma   90.00
#
_symmetry.space_group_name_H-M   'P 1'
#
loop_
_entity.id
_entity.type
_entity.pdbx_description
1 polymer ?
#
loop_
_entity_poly.entity_id
_entity_poly.type
_entity_poly.pdbx_seq_one_letter_code
_entity_poly.pdbx_strand_id
1 'polypeptide(L)'
;MASGQALADLPIVLVDEARLPYDYSPSNYDISPSNYDNSISNYDNSPSNYDNSESNYDNSSSNYDNSRNGNRRLIYSANGSRTFAGYYVIANNGTTNFFSTSGKRMFYTPKGGRGVYGGKDGSFCGALVVINGQFSLALTDNGLKIMYLSN
;
A
#
# COMPACT_ATOMS: atom_id res chain seq x y z
N MET A 1 7.10 26.40 -12.44
CA MET A 1 6.12 26.06 -11.39
C MET A 1 6.46 24.69 -10.85
N ALA A 2 7.43 24.59 -9.93
CA ALA A 2 7.72 23.34 -9.24
C ALA A 2 6.60 23.16 -8.19
N SER A 3 5.62 22.32 -8.52
CA SER A 3 4.44 22.09 -7.68
C SER A 3 4.87 21.47 -6.36
N GLY A 4 4.39 22.01 -5.24
CA GLY A 4 4.62 21.51 -3.87
C GLY A 4 3.98 20.14 -3.58
N GLN A 5 3.92 19.23 -4.56
CA GLN A 5 3.28 17.91 -4.51
C GLN A 5 4.28 16.74 -4.35
N ALA A 6 5.59 16.98 -4.43
CA ALA A 6 6.58 15.90 -4.48
C ALA A 6 6.70 15.06 -3.18
N LEU A 7 6.23 15.57 -2.03
CA LEU A 7 6.31 14.86 -0.74
C LEU A 7 5.03 14.06 -0.39
N ALA A 8 3.93 14.28 -1.10
CA ALA A 8 2.62 13.72 -0.80
C ALA A 8 2.27 12.46 -1.62
N ASP A 9 2.99 12.24 -2.71
CA ASP A 9 2.71 11.17 -3.65
C ASP A 9 3.58 9.96 -3.35
N LEU A 10 2.93 8.81 -3.15
CA LEU A 10 3.54 7.51 -3.23
C LEU A 10 3.29 6.94 -4.63
N PRO A 11 4.31 6.90 -5.51
CA PRO A 11 4.18 6.34 -6.84
C PRO A 11 3.93 4.84 -6.76
N ILE A 12 3.04 4.34 -7.61
CA ILE A 12 2.89 2.91 -7.87
C ILE A 12 3.74 2.55 -9.07
N VAL A 13 4.59 1.53 -8.91
CA VAL A 13 5.39 0.94 -9.98
C VAL A 13 5.05 -0.54 -10.10
N LEU A 14 5.09 -1.08 -11.31
CA LEU A 14 4.84 -2.50 -11.54
C LEU A 14 6.16 -3.26 -11.56
N VAL A 15 6.17 -4.43 -10.92
CA VAL A 15 7.34 -5.31 -10.84
C VAL A 15 6.93 -6.75 -11.13
N ASP A 16 7.82 -7.48 -11.79
CA ASP A 16 7.71 -8.92 -11.92
C ASP A 16 8.22 -9.56 -10.62
N GLU A 17 7.35 -10.31 -9.93
CA GLU A 17 7.69 -10.99 -8.67
C GLU A 17 8.91 -11.91 -8.82
N ALA A 18 9.04 -12.59 -9.96
CA ALA A 18 10.15 -13.51 -10.22
C ALA A 18 11.50 -12.79 -10.37
N ARG A 19 11.48 -11.46 -10.51
CA ARG A 19 12.66 -10.61 -10.70
C ARG A 19 12.96 -9.75 -9.47
N LEU A 20 12.20 -9.90 -8.39
CA LEU A 20 12.49 -9.22 -7.14
C LEU A 20 13.81 -9.73 -6.55
N PRO A 21 14.70 -8.84 -6.07
CA PRO A 21 15.82 -9.24 -5.22
C PRO A 21 15.31 -10.01 -4.01
N TYR A 22 16.12 -10.91 -3.46
CA TYR A 22 15.76 -11.73 -2.31
C TYR A 22 15.20 -10.90 -1.14
N ASP A 23 15.81 -9.74 -0.85
CA ASP A 23 15.38 -8.83 0.23
C ASP A 23 13.96 -8.26 0.08
N TYR A 24 13.38 -8.33 -1.12
CA TYR A 24 12.01 -7.89 -1.41
C TYR A 24 11.09 -9.03 -1.85
N SER A 25 11.61 -10.26 -1.91
CA SER A 25 10.89 -11.43 -2.41
C SER A 25 10.11 -12.11 -1.28
N PRO A 26 8.92 -12.69 -1.56
CA PRO A 26 8.16 -13.45 -0.57
C PRO A 26 8.88 -14.74 -0.11
N SER A 27 9.96 -15.15 -0.80
CA SER A 27 10.82 -16.25 -0.37
C SER A 27 11.77 -15.89 0.78
N ASN A 28 11.95 -14.60 1.07
CA ASN A 28 12.63 -14.16 2.28
C ASN A 28 11.65 -14.22 3.47
N TYR A 29 12.05 -14.87 4.56
CA TYR A 29 11.21 -15.03 5.76
C TYR A 29 10.72 -13.69 6.35
N ASP A 30 11.54 -12.63 6.28
CA ASP A 30 11.18 -11.31 6.79
C ASP A 30 10.08 -10.64 5.94
N ILE A 31 9.90 -11.08 4.70
CA ILE A 31 8.89 -10.59 3.75
C ILE A 31 7.77 -11.61 3.52
N SER A 32 7.97 -12.87 3.90
CA SER A 32 7.02 -13.93 3.62
C SER A 32 5.67 -13.65 4.30
N PRO A 33 4.53 -13.82 3.60
CA PRO A 33 3.21 -13.75 4.22
C PRO A 33 2.96 -14.89 5.23
N SER A 34 3.78 -15.95 5.23
CA SER A 34 3.70 -17.02 6.24
C SER A 34 4.32 -16.64 7.58
N ASN A 35 5.13 -15.57 7.63
CA ASN A 35 5.61 -15.01 8.89
C ASN A 35 4.42 -14.36 9.62
N TYR A 36 4.23 -14.72 10.89
CA TYR A 36 3.11 -14.23 11.69
C TYR A 36 3.10 -12.70 11.80
N ASP A 37 4.26 -12.06 11.89
CA ASP A 37 4.37 -10.59 11.97
C ASP A 37 3.87 -9.91 10.69
N ASN A 38 3.93 -10.62 9.56
CA ASN A 38 3.44 -10.16 8.27
C ASN A 38 2.00 -10.58 7.98
N SER A 39 1.46 -11.54 8.72
CA SER A 39 0.18 -12.17 8.40
C SER A 39 -1.00 -11.25 8.69
N ILE A 40 -2.05 -11.38 7.88
CA ILE A 40 -3.35 -10.72 8.09
C ILE A 40 -4.07 -11.24 9.34
N SER A 41 -3.71 -12.45 9.79
CA SER A 41 -4.25 -13.05 11.02
C SER A 41 -3.64 -12.45 12.29
N ASN A 42 -2.52 -11.72 12.19
CA ASN A 42 -2.02 -10.91 13.28
C ASN A 42 -2.97 -9.72 13.48
N TYR A 43 -3.41 -9.52 14.73
CA TYR A 43 -4.39 -8.49 15.06
C TYR A 43 -3.91 -7.08 14.68
N ASP A 44 -2.61 -6.79 14.76
CA ASP A 44 -2.07 -5.47 14.41
C ASP A 44 -2.13 -5.17 12.89
N ASN A 45 -2.22 -6.22 12.07
CA ASN A 45 -2.38 -6.12 10.62
C ASN A 45 -3.85 -6.26 10.17
N SER A 46 -4.68 -6.89 11.01
CA SER A 46 -6.05 -7.25 10.66
C SER A 46 -6.94 -6.03 10.43
N PRO A 47 -7.87 -6.07 9.45
CA PRO A 47 -8.89 -5.03 9.28
C PRO A 47 -9.90 -4.99 10.43
N SER A 48 -9.95 -6.04 11.29
CA SER A 48 -10.77 -6.04 12.51
C SER A 48 -10.18 -5.19 13.63
N ASN A 49 -8.92 -4.78 13.52
CA ASN A 49 -8.35 -3.76 14.40
C ASN A 49 -8.88 -2.39 13.97
N TYR A 50 -9.39 -1.61 14.93
CA TYR A 50 -10.02 -0.32 14.69
C TYR A 50 -9.09 0.65 13.94
N ASP A 51 -7.79 0.62 14.21
CA ASP A 51 -6.82 1.51 13.54
C ASP A 51 -6.68 1.19 12.05
N ASN A 52 -6.96 -0.05 11.64
CA ASN A 52 -6.89 -0.51 10.24
C ASN A 52 -8.25 -0.52 9.53
N SER A 53 -9.34 -0.36 10.27
CA SER A 53 -10.69 -0.50 9.77
C SER A 53 -11.05 0.61 8.78
N GLU A 54 -11.75 0.25 7.71
CA GLU A 54 -12.34 1.19 6.74
C GLU A 54 -13.39 2.11 7.40
N SER A 55 -13.97 1.72 8.53
CA SER A 55 -14.94 2.52 9.29
C SER A 55 -14.29 3.59 10.16
N ASN A 56 -12.96 3.58 10.33
CA ASN A 56 -12.24 4.63 11.03
C ASN A 56 -12.18 5.90 10.18
N TYR A 57 -12.50 7.05 10.78
CA TYR A 57 -12.53 8.33 10.07
C TYR A 57 -11.17 8.69 9.43
N ASP A 58 -10.05 8.36 10.08
CA ASP A 58 -8.72 8.63 9.54
C ASP A 58 -8.43 7.83 8.27
N ASN A 59 -9.05 6.65 8.15
CA ASN A 59 -9.00 5.77 6.99
C ASN A 59 -10.08 6.10 5.95
N SER A 60 -10.98 7.05 6.20
CA SER A 60 -12.11 7.31 5.33
C SER A 60 -11.69 8.06 4.05
N SER A 61 -12.31 7.70 2.93
CA SER A 61 -12.17 8.44 1.66
C SER A 61 -12.78 9.85 1.72
N SER A 62 -13.61 10.13 2.74
CA SER A 62 -14.17 11.46 3.00
C SER A 62 -13.21 12.41 3.70
N ASN A 63 -12.11 11.92 4.26
CA ASN A 63 -11.07 12.75 4.84
C ASN A 63 -10.30 13.50 3.74
N TYR A 64 -10.13 14.81 3.89
CA TYR A 64 -9.49 15.67 2.88
C TYR A 64 -8.07 15.20 2.52
N ASP A 65 -7.29 14.77 3.51
CA ASP A 65 -5.91 14.30 3.33
C ASP A 65 -5.82 13.06 2.42
N ASN A 66 -6.88 12.24 2.44
CA ASN A 66 -7.03 11.01 1.67
C ASN A 66 -7.58 11.27 0.25
N SER A 67 -7.96 12.51 -0.07
CA SER A 67 -8.56 12.87 -1.36
C SER A 67 -7.52 13.06 -2.47
N ARG A 68 -7.98 13.18 -3.73
CA ARG A 68 -7.13 13.52 -4.89
C ARG A 68 -6.35 14.84 -4.74
N ASN A 69 -6.83 15.74 -3.88
CA ASN A 69 -6.21 17.04 -3.59
C ASN A 69 -5.47 17.04 -2.24
N GLY A 70 -5.48 15.91 -1.52
CA GLY A 70 -4.82 15.73 -0.23
C GLY A 70 -3.34 15.40 -0.36
N ASN A 71 -2.75 14.94 0.74
CA ASN A 71 -1.31 14.72 0.90
C ASN A 71 -0.90 13.24 1.08
N ARG A 72 -1.82 12.30 0.91
CA ARG A 72 -1.58 10.85 1.13
C ARG A 72 -1.83 10.02 -0.13
N ARG A 73 -1.40 10.48 -1.29
CA ARG A 73 -1.93 9.99 -2.57
C ARG A 73 -1.13 8.80 -3.11
N LEU A 74 -1.83 7.79 -3.59
CA LEU A 74 -1.27 6.74 -4.44
C LEU A 74 -1.39 7.16 -5.90
N ILE A 75 -0.26 7.28 -6.59
CA ILE A 75 -0.23 7.72 -7.99
C ILE A 75 0.26 6.61 -8.89
N TYR A 76 -0.63 6.09 -9.73
CA TYR A 76 -0.27 5.14 -10.77
C TYR A 76 0.04 5.89 -12.06
N SER A 77 1.22 5.64 -12.63
CA SER A 77 1.66 6.27 -13.88
C SER A 77 1.78 5.22 -14.98
N ALA A 78 0.99 5.33 -16.04
CA ALA A 78 1.04 4.44 -17.18
C ALA A 78 0.90 5.24 -18.48
N ASN A 79 1.76 4.95 -19.47
CA ASN A 79 1.74 5.60 -20.79
C ASN A 79 1.72 7.13 -20.74
N GLY A 80 2.43 7.73 -19.78
CA GLY A 80 2.48 9.19 -19.58
C GLY A 80 1.27 9.79 -18.86
N SER A 81 0.24 9.00 -18.54
CA SER A 81 -0.90 9.44 -17.73
C SER A 81 -0.65 9.16 -16.23
N ARG A 82 -0.93 10.15 -15.38
CA ARG A 82 -0.92 10.02 -13.92
C ARG A 82 -2.35 9.90 -13.40
N THR A 83 -2.65 8.80 -12.73
CA THR A 83 -3.97 8.52 -12.16
C THR A 83 -3.88 8.46 -10.65
N PHE A 84 -4.81 9.15 -9.97
CA PHE A 84 -5.05 8.96 -8.54
C PHE A 84 -5.71 7.59 -8.33
N ALA A 85 -4.92 6.63 -7.83
CA ALA A 85 -5.33 5.24 -7.69
C ALA A 85 -5.91 4.92 -6.31
N GLY A 86 -5.75 5.84 -5.36
CA GLY A 86 -6.12 5.62 -3.97
C GLY A 86 -5.26 6.46 -3.03
N TYR A 87 -5.21 6.07 -1.77
CA TYR A 87 -4.46 6.78 -0.74
C TYR A 87 -3.86 5.81 0.28
N TYR A 88 -2.94 6.29 1.10
CA TYR A 88 -2.34 5.52 2.18
C TYR A 88 -2.56 6.19 3.54
N VAL A 89 -2.65 5.41 4.61
CA VAL A 89 -2.78 5.91 5.99
C VAL A 89 -1.88 5.10 6.88
N ILE A 90 -1.04 5.76 7.68
CA ILE A 90 -0.22 5.11 8.70
C ILE A 90 -1.06 5.08 9.98
N ALA A 91 -1.44 3.89 10.40
CA ALA A 91 -2.19 3.64 11.63
C ALA A 91 -1.35 3.96 12.88
N ASN A 92 -2.01 4.20 14.02
CA ASN A 92 -1.34 4.49 15.30
C ASN A 92 -0.45 3.33 15.77
N ASN A 93 -0.85 2.09 15.45
CA ASN A 93 -0.04 0.90 15.71
C ASN A 93 1.20 0.76 14.79
N GLY A 94 1.33 1.61 13.77
CA GLY A 94 2.44 1.65 12.82
C GLY A 94 2.23 0.87 11.53
N THR A 95 1.11 0.16 11.38
CA THR A 95 0.73 -0.49 10.12
C THR A 95 0.40 0.59 9.08
N THR A 96 0.94 0.46 7.87
CA THR A 96 0.53 1.33 6.76
C THR A 96 -0.57 0.64 5.98
N ASN A 97 -1.72 1.30 5.84
CA ASN A 97 -2.87 0.84 5.08
C ASN A 97 -2.93 1.56 3.73
N PHE A 98 -3.34 0.83 2.69
CA PHE A 98 -3.50 1.37 1.35
C PHE A 98 -4.94 1.15 0.91
N PHE A 99 -5.64 2.23 0.60
CA PHE A 99 -7.07 2.24 0.28
C PHE A 99 -7.32 2.65 -1.16
N SER A 100 -8.36 2.08 -1.77
CA SER A 100 -8.85 2.52 -3.07
C SER A 100 -9.49 3.91 -2.97
N THR A 101 -9.83 4.51 -4.11
CA THR A 101 -10.51 5.82 -4.12
C THR A 101 -11.88 5.80 -3.45
N SER A 102 -12.53 4.63 -3.36
CA SER A 102 -13.80 4.45 -2.65
C SER A 102 -13.63 4.20 -1.15
N GLY A 103 -12.40 3.94 -0.68
CA GLY A 103 -12.07 3.69 0.72
C GLY A 103 -12.07 2.22 1.13
N LYS A 104 -11.98 1.30 0.17
CA LYS A 104 -11.75 -0.12 0.45
C LYS A 104 -10.27 -0.38 0.67
N ARG A 105 -9.91 -1.13 1.72
CA ARG A 105 -8.53 -1.49 2.03
C ARG A 105 -8.00 -2.49 1.00
N MET A 106 -7.11 -2.02 0.13
CA MET A 106 -6.47 -2.84 -0.90
C MET A 106 -5.30 -3.62 -0.32
N PHE A 107 -4.44 -2.96 0.45
CA PHE A 107 -3.20 -3.52 0.96
C PHE A 107 -2.86 -3.05 2.37
N TYR A 108 -1.85 -3.68 2.94
CA TYR A 108 -1.15 -3.19 4.12
C TYR A 108 0.33 -3.54 4.10
N THR A 109 1.09 -2.79 4.90
CA THR A 109 2.47 -3.09 5.29
C THR A 109 2.53 -3.11 6.82
N PRO A 110 2.98 -4.21 7.44
CA PRO A 110 3.19 -4.30 8.88
C PRO A 110 4.13 -3.21 9.40
N LYS A 111 4.03 -2.90 10.69
CA LYS A 111 4.90 -1.93 11.36
C LYS A 111 6.38 -2.22 11.10
N GLY A 112 7.08 -1.25 10.51
CA GLY A 112 8.52 -1.35 10.23
C GLY A 112 8.89 -2.32 9.10
N GLY A 113 7.90 -3.00 8.51
CA GLY A 113 8.09 -3.92 7.39
C GLY A 113 8.20 -3.17 6.06
N ARG A 114 8.57 -3.92 5.03
CA ARG A 114 8.60 -3.45 3.63
C ARG A 114 7.73 -4.30 2.70
N GLY A 115 7.25 -5.45 3.15
CA GLY A 115 6.30 -6.25 2.38
C GLY A 115 4.95 -5.54 2.25
N VAL A 116 4.29 -5.75 1.13
CA VAL A 116 2.95 -5.27 0.84
C VAL A 116 2.07 -6.48 0.65
N TYR A 117 1.00 -6.56 1.41
CA TYR A 117 0.12 -7.73 1.45
C TYR A 117 -1.33 -7.33 1.19
N GLY A 118 -2.12 -8.24 0.63
CA GLY A 118 -3.53 -8.01 0.32
C GLY A 118 -4.32 -7.71 1.60
N GLY A 119 -5.09 -6.62 1.59
CA GLY A 119 -5.85 -6.13 2.75
C GLY A 119 -6.95 -7.08 3.24
N LYS A 120 -7.36 -8.03 2.40
CA LYS A 120 -8.39 -9.04 2.68
C LYS A 120 -7.84 -10.45 2.88
N ASP A 121 -6.86 -10.86 2.07
CA ASP A 121 -6.38 -12.24 2.02
C ASP A 121 -4.96 -12.43 2.55
N GLY A 122 -4.23 -11.35 2.82
CA GLY A 122 -2.83 -11.39 3.26
C GLY A 122 -1.86 -11.91 2.21
N SER A 123 -2.28 -12.06 0.95
CA SER A 123 -1.41 -12.54 -0.12
C SER A 123 -0.30 -11.54 -0.41
N PHE A 124 0.90 -12.01 -0.76
CA PHE A 124 1.98 -11.12 -1.16
C PHE A 124 1.59 -10.34 -2.43
N CYS A 125 1.72 -9.02 -2.38
CA CYS A 125 1.31 -8.09 -3.43
C CYS A 125 2.46 -7.21 -3.93
N GLY A 126 3.62 -7.27 -3.28
CA GLY A 126 4.80 -6.50 -3.62
C GLY A 126 5.52 -5.94 -2.41
N ALA A 127 6.18 -4.79 -2.57
CA ALA A 127 6.99 -4.20 -1.52
C ALA A 127 7.04 -2.66 -1.60
N LEU A 128 7.29 -2.02 -0.46
CA LEU A 128 7.75 -0.64 -0.39
C LEU A 128 9.24 -0.59 -0.70
N VAL A 129 9.58 0.14 -1.76
CA VAL A 129 10.94 0.30 -2.27
C VAL A 129 11.32 1.77 -2.33
N VAL A 130 12.61 2.08 -2.36
CA VAL A 130 13.11 3.45 -2.58
C VAL A 130 13.72 3.51 -3.98
N ILE A 131 13.13 4.35 -4.84
CA ILE A 131 13.60 4.59 -6.21
C ILE A 131 14.01 6.06 -6.29
N ASN A 132 15.28 6.32 -6.62
CA ASN A 132 15.83 7.68 -6.72
C ASN A 132 15.58 8.55 -5.46
N GLY A 133 15.62 7.95 -4.27
CA GLY A 133 15.40 8.64 -2.99
C GLY A 133 13.93 8.86 -2.62
N GLN A 134 12.98 8.35 -3.41
CA GLN A 134 11.55 8.43 -3.13
C GLN A 134 10.99 7.03 -2.83
N PHE A 135 10.17 6.90 -1.78
CA PHE A 135 9.39 5.68 -1.57
C PHE A 135 8.45 5.43 -2.74
N SER A 136 8.25 4.17 -3.10
CA SER A 136 7.30 3.73 -4.12
C SER A 136 6.65 2.42 -3.71
N LEU A 137 5.38 2.29 -4.03
CA LEU A 137 4.61 1.06 -3.87
C LEU A 137 4.86 0.19 -5.11
N ALA A 138 5.82 -0.73 -5.02
CA ALA A 138 6.08 -1.69 -6.08
C ALA A 138 5.07 -2.83 -5.98
N LEU A 139 4.18 -2.95 -6.97
CA LEU A 139 3.14 -3.98 -7.01
C LEU A 139 3.50 -5.08 -8.01
N THR A 140 3.32 -6.32 -7.59
CA THR A 140 3.33 -7.48 -8.48
C THR A 140 2.03 -7.56 -9.29
N ASP A 141 1.94 -8.50 -10.23
CA ASP A 141 0.69 -8.76 -10.97
C ASP A 141 -0.49 -9.08 -10.04
N ASN A 142 -0.24 -9.77 -8.92
CA ASN A 142 -1.25 -10.03 -7.91
C ASN A 142 -1.73 -8.73 -7.24
N GLY A 143 -0.79 -7.86 -6.86
CA GLY A 143 -1.10 -6.54 -6.31
C GLY A 143 -1.90 -5.68 -7.29
N LEU A 144 -1.48 -5.64 -8.56
CA LEU A 144 -2.18 -4.91 -9.60
C LEU A 144 -3.62 -5.41 -9.80
N LYS A 145 -3.83 -6.73 -9.76
CA LYS A 145 -5.16 -7.34 -9.83
C LYS A 145 -6.06 -6.89 -8.67
N ILE A 146 -5.57 -6.90 -7.44
CA ILE A 146 -6.34 -6.43 -6.27
C ILE A 146 -6.70 -4.96 -6.40
N MET A 147 -5.77 -4.12 -6.86
CA MET A 147 -6.02 -2.68 -7.05
C MET A 147 -7.17 -2.45 -8.04
N TYR A 148 -7.19 -3.16 -9.17
CA TYR A 148 -8.27 -3.06 -10.15
C TYR A 148 -9.62 -3.57 -9.65
N LEU A 149 -9.63 -4.61 -8.81
CA LEU A 149 -10.86 -5.19 -8.24
C LEU A 149 -11.44 -4.36 -7.08
N SER A 150 -10.68 -3.41 -6.55
CA SER A 150 -11.05 -2.63 -5.36
C SER A 150 -11.61 -1.24 -5.67
N ASN A 151 -11.66 -0.86 -6.95
CA ASN A 151 -12.24 0.40 -7.42
C ASN A 151 -13.77 0.33 -7.51
#